data_AF-A0A5N1LGJ5-F1
#
_entry.id   AF-A0A5N1LGJ5-F1
#
_cell.length_a   1.000
_cell.length_b   1.000
_cell.length_c   1.000
_cell.angle_alpha   90.00
_cell.angle_beta   90.00
_cell.angle_gamma   90.00
#
_symmetry.space_group_name_H-M   'P 1'
#
loop_
_entity.id
_entity.type
_entity.pdbx_description
1 polymer ?
#
loop_
_entity_poly.entity_id
_entity_poly.type
_entity_poly.pdbx_seq_one_letter_code
_entity_poly.pdbx_strand_id
1 'polypeptide(L)'
;MADHGIALPPKAIFRGMKTEMGIHFSYRTVQTILSELEEKGLVARVNKAALDDGDIEPIPKDEAGRRAYYMITMDGRREVNDS
;
A
#
# COMPACT_ATOMS: atom_id res chain seq x y z
N MET A 1 0.23 -6.25 6.37
CA MET A 1 0.58 -4.81 6.45
C MET A 1 0.16 -4.22 7.78
N ALA A 2 -1.10 -4.40 8.20
CA ALA A 2 -1.60 -3.94 9.50
C ALA A 2 -0.77 -4.45 10.69
N ASP A 3 -0.44 -5.74 10.71
CA ASP A 3 0.22 -6.38 11.87
C ASP A 3 1.68 -5.99 12.05
N HIS A 4 2.35 -5.57 10.98
CA HIS A 4 3.81 -5.41 10.96
C HIS A 4 4.29 -4.02 10.53
N GLY A 5 3.40 -3.14 10.04
CA GLY A 5 3.79 -1.79 9.62
C GLY A 5 4.81 -1.74 8.49
N ILE A 6 4.86 -2.74 7.64
CA ILE A 6 5.81 -2.80 6.52
C ILE A 6 5.22 -2.13 5.28
N ALA A 7 6.06 -1.43 4.53
CA ALA A 7 5.72 -0.93 3.21
C ALA A 7 5.92 -2.04 2.16
N LEU A 8 4.95 -2.26 1.28
CA LEU A 8 4.99 -3.32 0.27
C LEU A 8 4.78 -2.77 -1.15
N PRO A 9 5.47 -3.32 -2.17
CA PRO A 9 5.15 -2.99 -3.54
C PRO A 9 3.78 -3.59 -3.92
N PRO A 10 2.97 -2.92 -4.77
CA PRO A 10 1.65 -3.42 -5.17
C PRO A 10 1.66 -4.85 -5.70
N LYS A 11 2.74 -5.24 -6.41
CA LYS A 11 2.89 -6.59 -6.96
C LYS A 11 3.08 -7.65 -5.88
N ALA A 12 3.71 -7.32 -4.75
CA ALA A 12 3.81 -8.24 -3.61
C ALA A 12 2.45 -8.38 -2.92
N ILE A 13 1.73 -7.27 -2.73
CA ILE A 13 0.36 -7.28 -2.17
C ILE A 13 -0.54 -8.17 -3.02
N PHE A 14 -0.58 -7.95 -4.34
CA PHE A 14 -1.37 -8.77 -5.26
C PHE A 14 -0.99 -10.25 -5.22
N ARG A 15 0.30 -10.58 -5.18
CA ARG A 15 0.76 -11.97 -5.10
C ARG A 15 0.32 -12.63 -3.79
N GLY A 16 0.46 -11.93 -2.66
CA GLY A 16 -0.02 -12.42 -1.37
C GLY A 16 -1.53 -12.64 -1.36
N MET A 17 -2.32 -11.70 -1.86
CA MET A 17 -3.77 -11.89 -1.99
C MET A 17 -4.12 -13.10 -2.87
N LYS A 18 -3.35 -13.33 -3.94
CA LYS A 18 -3.58 -14.47 -4.84
C LYS A 18 -3.26 -15.81 -4.17
N THR A 19 -2.20 -15.88 -3.36
CA THR A 19 -1.81 -17.12 -2.68
C THR A 19 -2.69 -17.40 -1.46
N GLU A 20 -2.94 -16.39 -0.64
CA GLU A 20 -3.62 -16.56 0.65
C GLU A 20 -5.15 -16.52 0.54
N MET A 21 -5.69 -15.72 -0.38
CA MET A 21 -7.14 -15.48 -0.47
C MET A 21 -7.76 -16.00 -1.77
N GLY A 22 -6.95 -16.56 -2.69
CA GLY A 22 -7.44 -17.12 -3.94
C GLY A 22 -8.11 -16.12 -4.88
N ILE A 23 -7.71 -14.84 -4.85
CA ILE A 23 -8.36 -13.80 -5.67
C ILE A 23 -8.30 -14.09 -7.18
N HIS A 24 -9.37 -13.74 -7.89
CA HIS A 24 -9.49 -13.89 -9.35
C HIS A 24 -9.42 -12.56 -10.12
N PHE A 25 -9.48 -11.43 -9.42
CA PHE A 25 -9.39 -10.13 -10.06
C PHE A 25 -7.95 -9.78 -10.48
N SER A 26 -7.84 -8.76 -11.32
CA SER A 26 -6.59 -8.40 -11.96
C SER A 26 -5.63 -7.64 -11.04
N TYR A 27 -4.35 -7.60 -11.41
CA TYR A 27 -3.38 -6.72 -10.77
C TYR A 27 -3.79 -5.24 -10.84
N ARG A 28 -4.44 -4.81 -11.94
CA ARG A 28 -4.94 -3.44 -12.10
C ARG A 28 -6.00 -3.11 -11.05
N THR A 29 -6.84 -4.06 -10.68
CA THR A 29 -7.83 -3.91 -9.61
C THR A 29 -7.17 -3.60 -8.27
N VAL A 30 -6.07 -4.27 -7.93
CA VAL A 30 -5.29 -3.95 -6.72
C VAL A 30 -4.73 -2.53 -6.77
N GLN A 31 -4.23 -2.08 -7.92
CA GLN A 31 -3.72 -0.72 -8.07
C GLN A 31 -4.83 0.33 -7.89
N THR A 32 -6.03 0.08 -8.43
CA THR A 32 -7.20 0.93 -8.23
C THR A 32 -7.57 1.01 -6.75
N ILE A 33 -7.69 -0.13 -6.07
CA ILE A 33 -8.01 -0.17 -4.63
C ILE A 33 -6.96 0.60 -3.81
N LEU A 34 -5.68 0.42 -4.10
CA LEU A 34 -4.60 1.13 -3.41
C LEU A 34 -4.65 2.65 -3.65
N SER A 35 -5.09 3.09 -4.83
CA SER A 35 -5.32 4.52 -5.11
C SER A 35 -6.47 5.06 -4.27
N GLU A 36 -7.60 4.36 -4.22
CA GLU A 36 -8.76 4.77 -3.43
C GLU A 36 -8.45 4.82 -1.92
N LEU A 37 -7.67 3.84 -1.41
CA LEU A 37 -7.24 3.83 -0.02
C LEU A 37 -6.25 4.97 0.30
N GLU A 38 -5.41 5.36 -0.66
CA GLU A 38 -4.49 6.50 -0.52
C GLU A 38 -5.26 7.82 -0.50
N GLU A 39 -6.26 7.96 -1.36
CA GLU A 39 -7.14 9.13 -1.40
C GLU A 39 -7.89 9.30 -0.08
N LYS A 40 -8.27 8.19 0.56
CA LYS A 40 -8.90 8.16 1.89
C LYS A 40 -7.91 8.33 3.06
N GLY A 41 -6.60 8.39 2.80
CA GLY A 41 -5.57 8.49 3.84
C GLY A 41 -5.35 7.21 4.67
N LEU A 42 -5.90 6.07 4.22
CA LEU A 42 -5.79 4.78 4.93
C LEU A 42 -4.47 4.06 4.61
N VAL A 43 -3.87 4.38 3.46
CA VAL A 43 -2.51 3.97 3.09
C VAL A 43 -1.72 5.17 2.60
N ALA A 44 -0.41 5.13 2.74
CA ALA A 44 0.51 6.12 2.21
C ALA A 44 1.39 5.50 1.11
N ARG A 45 1.64 6.29 0.05
CA ARG A 45 2.67 5.97 -0.95
C ARG A 45 4.03 6.36 -0.38
N VAL A 46 4.97 5.42 -0.34
CA VAL A 46 6.31 5.60 0.23
C VAL A 46 7.37 5.49 -0.86
N ASN A 47 8.37 6.37 -0.79
CA ASN A 47 9.53 6.39 -1.65
C ASN A 47 10.40 5.15 -1.39
N LYS A 48 10.56 4.30 -2.41
CA LYS A 48 11.39 3.08 -2.29
C LYS A 48 12.84 3.40 -1.92
N ALA A 49 13.42 4.45 -2.50
CA ALA A 49 14.83 4.76 -2.27
C ALA A 49 15.07 5.12 -0.80
N ALA A 50 14.24 6.00 -0.24
CA ALA A 50 14.29 6.34 1.18
C ALA A 50 14.04 5.11 2.06
N LEU A 51 13.09 4.25 1.67
CA LEU A 51 12.81 3.02 2.42
C LEU A 51 13.99 2.03 2.43
N ASP A 52 14.74 1.94 1.32
CA ASP A 52 15.95 1.11 1.25
C ASP A 52 17.02 1.60 2.25
N ASP A 53 17.01 2.90 2.60
CA ASP A 53 17.86 3.53 3.62
C ASP A 53 17.25 3.48 5.04
N GLY A 54 16.02 2.98 5.19
CA GLY A 54 15.30 2.87 6.46
C GLY A 54 14.32 4.01 6.76
N ASP A 55 14.17 4.96 5.83
CA ASP A 55 13.34 6.15 6.01
C ASP A 55 11.95 6.02 5.35
N ILE A 56 10.93 6.52 6.05
CA ILE A 56 9.55 6.54 5.54
C ILE A 56 9.27 7.94 5.01
N GLU A 57 9.52 8.13 3.72
CA GLU A 57 9.20 9.37 3.01
C GLU A 57 7.96 9.21 2.13
N PRO A 58 6.89 9.96 2.38
CA PRO A 58 5.71 9.93 1.52
C PRO A 58 6.04 10.53 0.14
N ILE A 59 5.54 9.91 -0.92
CA ILE A 59 5.61 10.47 -2.27
C ILE A 59 4.47 11.48 -2.43
N PRO A 60 4.76 12.74 -2.82
CA PRO A 60 3.74 13.73 -3.13
C PRO A 60 2.73 13.25 -4.19
N LYS A 61 1.47 13.70 -4.08
CA LYS A 61 0.37 13.25 -4.96
C LYS A 61 0.60 13.59 -6.44
N ASP A 62 1.32 14.66 -6.72
CA ASP A 62 1.72 15.11 -8.05
C ASP A 62 2.79 14.23 -8.71
N GLU A 63 3.48 13.36 -7.96
CA GLU A 63 4.42 12.36 -8.49
C GLU A 63 3.74 11.00 -8.79
N ALA A 64 2.61 11.02 -9.51
CA ALA A 64 1.81 9.82 -9.80
C ALA A 64 2.54 8.74 -10.61
N GLY A 65 3.55 9.11 -11.41
CA GLY A 65 4.29 8.18 -12.28
C GLY A 65 5.39 7.35 -11.58
N ARG A 66 5.75 7.70 -10.34
CA ARG A 66 6.85 7.04 -9.62
C ARG A 66 6.41 5.70 -9.03
N ARG A 67 7.27 4.69 -9.15
CA ARG A 67 7.08 3.39 -8.46
C ARG A 67 7.03 3.65 -6.95
N ALA A 68 5.87 3.39 -6.35
CA ALA A 68 5.62 3.58 -4.93
C ALA A 68 5.44 2.24 -4.22
N TYR A 69 5.84 2.21 -2.95
CA TYR A 69 5.43 1.16 -2.03
C TYR A 69 4.25 1.70 -1.23
N TYR A 70 3.44 0.82 -0.67
CA TYR A 70 2.27 1.20 0.13
C TYR A 70 2.45 0.73 1.55
N MET A 71 2.21 1.65 2.48
CA MET A 71 2.24 1.39 3.91
C MET A 71 0.90 1.78 4.51
N ILE A 72 0.38 0.98 5.43
CA ILE A 72 -0.85 1.31 6.16
C ILE A 72 -0.58 2.49 7.11
N THR A 73 -1.48 3.48 7.12
CA THR A 73 -1.41 4.61 8.06
C THR A 73 -1.97 4.22 9.42
N MET A 74 -1.86 5.10 10.42
CA MET A 74 -2.51 4.87 11.71
C MET A 74 -4.04 4.84 11.58
N ASP A 75 -4.61 5.69 10.72
CA ASP A 75 -6.06 5.68 10.46
C ASP A 75 -6.49 4.41 9.73
N GLY A 76 -5.69 3.94 8.75
CA GLY A 76 -5.93 2.64 8.12
C GLY A 76 -5.89 1.47 9.10
N ARG A 77 -5.01 1.50 10.10
CA ARG A 77 -4.97 0.47 11.16
C ARG A 77 -6.20 0.52 12.06
N ARG A 78 -6.68 1.71 12.42
CA ARG A 78 -7.90 1.87 13.22
C ARG A 78 -9.10 1.28 12.49
N GLU A 79 -9.28 1.63 11.22
CA GLU A 79 -10.36 1.13 10.37
C GLU A 79 -10.41 -0.41 10.33
N VAL A 80 -9.25 -1.07 10.19
CA VAL A 80 -9.16 -2.53 10.14
C VAL A 80 -9.43 -3.18 11.50
N ASN A 81 -9.06 -2.54 12.62
CA ASN A 81 -9.28 -3.08 13.96
C ASN A 81 -10.72 -2.90 14.45
N ASP A 82 -11.46 -1.94 13.89
CA ASP A 82 -12.85 -1.67 14.22
C ASP A 82 -13.84 -2.48 13.34
N SER A 83 -13.34 -3.32 12.42
CA SER A 83 -14.10 -4.17 11.48
C SER A 83 -14.08 -5.64 11.89
#